data_AF-A0A329YJF9-F1
#
_entry.id   AF-A0A329YJF9-F1
#
_cell.length_a   1.000
_cell.length_b   1.000
_cell.length_c   1.000
_cell.angle_alpha   90.00
_cell.angle_beta   90.00
_cell.angle_gamma   90.00
#
_symmetry.space_group_name_H-M   'P 1'
#
loop_
_entity.id
_entity.type
_entity.pdbx_description
1 polymer ?
#
loop_
_entity_poly.entity_id
_entity_poly.type
_entity_poly.pdbx_seq_one_letter_code
_entity_poly.pdbx_strand_id
1 'polypeptide(L)'
;MDDLSFGKRNKRGDWAPDGRIETAPVFTLPPKPVAFLKWLPHYFLPWNVLFAASAVAYWHFIVPEAEVLKTFHIAWILRLFLVNCVAVFLFYGAFELRLYILRTQENRFKYNGKFPGDSKNPAFLFDSQNADGIIRTFGTALPIWTALEVGILYAFANGLVPWVSFAAKPWYLFGIALVMPIFHEAHFFAIHRLIHWGPLYRWIHSVHHNSVNPSPWSSLSMHPVEQLLYFSSALIHLVIPSNPILAIYQLHYSGFGAVVGHLGFDKIELGAEAAIDSHAYTHYLHHKFFEVNYGDGLVPFDKWFGTWHDGTKESDARMQARYEKRKARANAASAAK
;
A
#
# COMPACT_ATOMS: atom_id res chain seq x y z
N MET A 1 7.95 21.35 -14.38
CA MET A 1 7.47 22.12 -13.23
C MET A 1 8.64 22.46 -12.31
N ASP A 2 8.62 23.58 -11.57
CA ASP A 2 9.63 23.84 -10.52
C ASP A 2 9.16 23.26 -9.18
N ASP A 3 9.82 22.23 -8.69
CA ASP A 3 9.42 21.52 -7.46
C ASP A 3 9.74 22.30 -6.18
N LEU A 4 10.58 23.33 -6.25
CA LEU A 4 10.88 24.21 -5.12
C LEU A 4 9.76 25.20 -4.82
N SER A 5 8.79 25.35 -5.73
CA SER A 5 7.56 26.08 -5.47
C SER A 5 6.54 25.30 -4.63
N PHE A 6 6.79 24.00 -4.41
CA PHE A 6 5.92 23.09 -3.66
C PHE A 6 6.61 22.46 -2.45
N GLY A 7 7.89 22.75 -2.22
CA GLY A 7 8.67 22.07 -1.19
C GLY A 7 10.11 22.53 -1.11
N LYS A 8 10.87 21.86 -0.25
CA LYS A 8 12.25 22.24 0.08
C LYS A 8 13.18 21.06 -0.03
N ARG A 9 14.43 21.35 -0.43
CA ARG A 9 15.52 20.38 -0.42
C ARG A 9 16.46 20.61 0.73
N ASN A 10 16.95 19.52 1.32
CA ASN A 10 18.07 19.58 2.25
C ASN A 10 19.43 19.48 1.53
N LYS A 11 20.53 19.59 2.28
CA LYS A 11 21.89 19.50 1.74
C LYS A 11 22.24 18.16 1.08
N ARG A 12 21.47 17.09 1.33
CA ARG A 12 21.65 15.77 0.74
C ARG A 12 20.85 15.59 -0.57
N GLY A 13 20.07 16.60 -0.95
CA GLY A 13 19.18 16.56 -2.10
C GLY A 13 17.81 15.95 -1.81
N ASP A 14 17.53 15.53 -0.57
CA ASP A 14 16.21 15.01 -0.18
C ASP A 14 15.17 16.13 -0.26
N TRP A 15 14.02 15.85 -0.87
CA TRP A 15 12.91 16.78 -1.01
C TRP A 15 11.82 16.50 0.03
N ALA A 16 11.17 17.55 0.52
CA ALA A 16 9.99 17.48 1.38
C ALA A 16 8.95 18.51 0.92
N PRO A 17 7.65 18.17 0.92
CA PRO A 17 6.60 19.08 0.52
C PRO A 17 6.48 20.25 1.51
N ASP A 18 6.05 21.39 1.00
CA ASP A 18 5.61 22.51 1.80
C ASP A 18 4.24 22.21 2.42
N GLY A 19 4.06 22.57 3.69
CA GLY A 19 2.84 22.32 4.43
C GLY A 19 2.91 21.09 5.33
N ARG A 20 1.79 20.78 5.97
CA ARG A 20 1.64 19.61 6.84
C ARG A 20 0.86 18.57 6.09
N ILE A 21 1.26 17.31 6.18
CA ILE A 21 0.40 16.20 5.78
C ILE A 21 -0.89 16.28 6.61
N GLU A 22 -2.03 16.21 5.94
CA GLU A 22 -3.33 16.13 6.59
C GLU A 22 -3.93 14.73 6.42
N THR A 23 -4.69 14.30 7.42
CA THR A 23 -5.52 13.10 7.32
C THR A 23 -6.83 13.47 6.64
N ALA A 24 -7.50 12.50 6.02
CA ALA A 24 -8.80 12.75 5.40
C ALA A 24 -9.79 13.41 6.40
N PRO A 25 -10.57 14.42 5.98
CA PRO A 25 -11.50 15.15 6.84
C PRO A 25 -12.75 14.36 7.24
N VAL A 26 -12.70 13.02 7.23
CA VAL A 26 -13.82 12.11 7.53
C VAL A 26 -14.05 12.00 9.04
N PHE A 27 -12.96 11.82 9.81
CA PHE A 27 -13.02 11.57 11.25
C PHE A 27 -12.61 12.82 12.07
N THR A 28 -12.93 14.01 11.57
CA THR A 28 -12.57 15.28 12.22
C THR A 28 -13.67 15.75 13.18
N LEU A 29 -13.28 16.25 14.35
CA LEU A 29 -14.18 16.81 15.36
C LEU A 29 -13.74 18.25 15.71
N PRO A 30 -14.63 19.26 15.56
CA PRO A 30 -15.99 19.16 15.01
C PRO A 30 -15.98 18.80 13.51
N PRO A 31 -17.05 18.18 12.98
CA PRO A 31 -17.16 17.86 11.55
C PRO A 31 -16.96 19.09 10.68
N LYS A 32 -16.28 18.93 9.55
CA LYS A 32 -16.01 19.99 8.57
C LYS A 32 -16.67 19.67 7.21
N PRO A 33 -17.98 19.90 7.03
CA PRO A 33 -18.72 19.45 5.83
C PRO A 33 -18.13 19.96 4.51
N VAL A 34 -17.71 21.23 4.46
CA VAL A 34 -17.11 21.81 3.23
C VAL A 34 -15.78 21.13 2.89
N ALA A 35 -14.94 20.85 3.89
CA ALA A 35 -13.67 20.15 3.67
C ALA A 35 -13.92 18.70 3.22
N PHE A 36 -14.88 18.02 3.84
CA PHE A 36 -15.30 16.68 3.44
C PHE A 36 -15.81 16.63 2.00
N LEU A 37 -16.70 17.54 1.60
CA LEU A 37 -17.24 17.57 0.23
C LEU A 37 -16.17 17.87 -0.82
N LYS A 38 -15.19 18.74 -0.50
CA LYS A 38 -14.04 18.99 -1.39
C LYS A 38 -13.10 17.79 -1.48
N TRP A 39 -12.94 17.03 -0.40
CA TRP A 39 -12.10 15.83 -0.36
C TRP A 39 -12.76 14.62 -1.02
N LEU A 40 -14.09 14.52 -1.00
CA LEU A 40 -14.83 13.33 -1.44
C LEU A 40 -14.45 12.81 -2.83
N PRO A 41 -14.21 13.64 -3.87
CA PRO A 41 -13.74 13.13 -5.15
C PRO A 41 -12.42 12.34 -5.08
N HIS A 42 -11.50 12.73 -4.19
CA HIS A 42 -10.23 12.03 -3.96
C HIS A 42 -10.39 10.67 -3.29
N TYR A 43 -11.53 10.42 -2.63
CA TYR A 43 -11.86 9.09 -2.14
C TYR A 43 -12.11 8.10 -3.28
N PHE A 44 -12.52 8.58 -4.46
CA PHE A 44 -12.81 7.74 -5.61
C PHE A 44 -11.68 7.76 -6.64
N LEU A 45 -11.16 8.96 -6.94
CA LEU A 45 -10.26 9.18 -8.07
C LEU A 45 -8.82 9.47 -7.66
N PRO A 46 -7.84 8.99 -8.45
CA PRO A 46 -8.01 8.08 -9.58
C PRO A 46 -8.07 6.60 -9.15
N TRP A 47 -7.57 6.28 -7.96
CA TRP A 47 -7.16 4.92 -7.60
C TRP A 47 -8.33 3.97 -7.32
N ASN A 48 -9.29 4.36 -6.47
CA ASN A 48 -10.33 3.44 -6.02
C ASN A 48 -11.26 3.02 -7.16
N VAL A 49 -11.63 3.97 -8.04
CA VAL A 49 -12.39 3.68 -9.26
C VAL A 49 -11.58 2.83 -10.22
N LEU A 50 -10.28 3.12 -10.40
CA LEU A 50 -9.41 2.32 -11.27
C LEU A 50 -9.33 0.86 -10.80
N PHE A 51 -9.16 0.61 -9.50
CA PHE A 51 -9.06 -0.73 -8.94
C PHE A 51 -10.41 -1.46 -8.93
N ALA A 52 -11.52 -0.75 -8.71
CA ALA A 52 -12.86 -1.32 -8.84
C ALA A 52 -13.15 -1.70 -10.29
N ALA A 53 -12.82 -0.82 -11.25
CA ALA A 53 -12.98 -1.09 -12.67
C ALA A 53 -12.11 -2.27 -13.12
N SER A 54 -10.87 -2.37 -12.63
CA SER A 54 -10.01 -3.51 -12.96
C SER A 54 -10.55 -4.82 -12.40
N ALA A 55 -11.18 -4.82 -11.21
CA ALA A 55 -11.82 -6.01 -10.65
C ALA A 55 -13.05 -6.46 -11.46
N VAL A 56 -13.87 -5.51 -11.91
CA VAL A 56 -15.01 -5.80 -12.80
C VAL A 56 -14.51 -6.37 -14.13
N ALA A 57 -13.50 -5.77 -14.74
CA ALA A 57 -12.90 -6.29 -15.97
C ALA A 57 -12.31 -7.69 -15.77
N TYR A 58 -11.59 -7.91 -14.67
CA TYR A 58 -10.99 -9.21 -14.34
C TYR A 58 -12.07 -10.29 -14.17
N TRP A 59 -13.16 -9.99 -13.48
CA TRP A 59 -14.30 -10.88 -13.34
C TRP A 59 -14.88 -11.30 -14.69
N HIS A 60 -15.10 -10.35 -15.60
CA HIS A 60 -15.77 -10.65 -16.87
C HIS A 60 -14.86 -11.32 -17.91
N PHE A 61 -13.57 -11.01 -17.91
CA PHE A 61 -12.67 -11.46 -18.97
C PHE A 61 -11.74 -12.59 -18.55
N ILE A 62 -11.47 -12.75 -17.26
CA ILE A 62 -10.40 -13.62 -16.76
C ILE A 62 -10.94 -14.77 -15.91
N VAL A 63 -11.84 -14.46 -14.98
CA VAL A 63 -12.46 -15.47 -14.10
C VAL A 63 -13.35 -16.39 -14.95
N PRO A 64 -13.18 -17.73 -14.87
CA PRO A 64 -14.03 -18.67 -15.59
C PRO A 64 -15.43 -18.75 -14.97
N GLU A 65 -16.32 -19.48 -15.65
CA GLU A 65 -17.67 -19.74 -15.16
C GLU A 65 -17.68 -20.44 -13.79
N ALA A 66 -18.74 -20.19 -13.01
CA ALA A 66 -18.85 -20.69 -11.63
C ALA A 66 -18.70 -22.22 -11.52
N GLU A 67 -19.15 -22.99 -12.51
CA GLU A 67 -18.98 -24.45 -12.51
C GLU A 67 -17.51 -24.87 -12.54
N VAL A 68 -16.65 -24.15 -13.26
CA VAL A 68 -15.19 -24.42 -13.31
C VAL A 68 -14.53 -24.12 -11.98
N LEU A 69 -15.00 -23.09 -11.27
CA LEU A 69 -14.48 -22.68 -9.96
C LEU A 69 -14.78 -23.69 -8.85
N LYS A 70 -15.73 -24.62 -9.05
CA LYS A 70 -16.09 -25.61 -8.03
C LYS A 70 -15.01 -26.65 -7.77
N THR A 71 -14.06 -26.83 -8.68
CA THR A 71 -12.97 -27.80 -8.57
C THR A 71 -11.62 -27.15 -8.87
N PHE A 72 -10.58 -27.60 -8.17
CA PHE A 72 -9.23 -27.13 -8.43
C PHE A 72 -8.68 -27.76 -9.71
N HIS A 73 -8.48 -26.92 -10.73
CA HIS A 73 -7.79 -27.31 -11.94
C HIS A 73 -6.64 -26.35 -12.22
N ILE A 74 -5.47 -26.92 -12.52
CA ILE A 74 -4.25 -26.16 -12.75
C ILE A 74 -4.40 -25.13 -13.87
N ALA A 75 -5.23 -25.40 -14.89
CA ALA A 75 -5.42 -24.52 -16.03
C ALA A 75 -5.97 -23.14 -15.65
N TRP A 76 -7.05 -23.08 -14.85
CA TRP A 76 -7.63 -21.80 -14.47
C TRP A 76 -6.81 -21.10 -13.38
N ILE A 77 -6.22 -21.86 -12.45
CA ILE A 77 -5.31 -21.32 -11.42
C ILE A 77 -4.10 -20.64 -12.08
N LEU A 78 -3.47 -21.31 -13.05
CA LEU A 78 -2.36 -20.74 -13.81
C LEU A 78 -2.79 -19.54 -14.65
N ARG A 79 -4.00 -19.56 -15.21
CA ARG A 79 -4.54 -18.38 -15.93
C ARG A 79 -4.62 -17.17 -15.01
N LEU A 80 -5.20 -17.30 -13.81
CA LEU A 80 -5.27 -16.20 -12.85
C LEU A 80 -3.88 -15.71 -12.46
N PHE A 81 -2.98 -16.64 -12.12
CA PHE A 81 -1.59 -16.32 -11.77
C PHE A 81 -0.85 -15.54 -12.87
N LEU A 82 -0.94 -16.00 -14.11
CA LEU A 82 -0.26 -15.36 -15.24
C LEU A 82 -0.84 -13.97 -15.52
N VAL A 83 -2.16 -13.80 -15.42
CA VAL A 83 -2.79 -12.48 -15.62
C VAL A 83 -2.41 -11.54 -14.49
N ASN A 84 -2.37 -11.99 -13.23
CA ASN A 84 -1.90 -11.20 -12.10
C ASN A 84 -0.44 -10.77 -12.30
N CYS A 85 0.42 -11.68 -12.76
CA CYS A 85 1.80 -11.38 -13.14
C CYS A 85 1.89 -10.32 -14.23
N VAL A 86 1.18 -10.48 -15.34
CA VAL A 86 1.20 -9.52 -16.45
C VAL A 86 0.67 -8.16 -16.00
N ALA A 87 -0.44 -8.12 -15.26
CA ALA A 87 -1.06 -6.89 -14.80
C ALA A 87 -0.13 -6.12 -13.85
N VAL A 88 0.47 -6.79 -12.87
CA VAL A 88 1.44 -6.15 -11.96
C VAL A 88 2.71 -5.76 -12.70
N PHE A 89 3.22 -6.59 -13.61
CA PHE A 89 4.38 -6.25 -14.43
C PHE A 89 4.18 -4.95 -15.21
N LEU A 90 3.04 -4.82 -15.90
CA LEU A 90 2.72 -3.64 -16.69
C LEU A 90 2.45 -2.42 -15.80
N PHE A 91 1.69 -2.58 -14.72
CA PHE A 91 1.33 -1.46 -13.85
C PHE A 91 2.55 -0.90 -13.10
N TYR A 92 3.30 -1.77 -12.41
CA TYR A 92 4.48 -1.35 -11.65
C TYR A 92 5.60 -0.94 -12.60
N GLY A 93 5.77 -1.69 -13.70
CA GLY A 93 6.74 -1.42 -14.73
C GLY A 93 6.55 -0.06 -15.41
N ALA A 94 5.31 0.42 -15.56
CA ALA A 94 5.06 1.76 -16.09
C ALA A 94 5.66 2.86 -15.19
N PHE A 95 5.48 2.76 -13.87
CA PHE A 95 6.08 3.70 -12.92
C PHE A 95 7.60 3.55 -12.86
N GLU A 96 8.11 2.32 -12.81
CA GLU A 96 9.55 2.05 -12.81
C GLU A 96 10.23 2.61 -14.06
N LEU A 97 9.66 2.31 -15.24
CA LEU A 97 10.19 2.76 -16.52
C LEU A 97 10.24 4.28 -16.57
N ARG A 98 9.13 4.95 -16.23
CA ARG A 98 9.03 6.42 -16.31
C ARG A 98 9.92 7.14 -15.31
N LEU A 99 9.91 6.71 -14.04
CA LEU A 99 10.48 7.46 -12.91
C LEU A 99 11.91 7.03 -12.58
N TYR A 100 12.28 5.76 -12.76
CA TYR A 100 13.55 5.21 -12.28
C TYR A 100 14.52 4.84 -13.42
N ILE A 101 14.00 4.34 -14.55
CA ILE A 101 14.82 3.98 -15.72
C ILE A 101 15.02 5.18 -16.64
N LEU A 102 13.93 5.72 -17.19
CA LEU A 102 13.98 6.89 -18.09
C LEU A 102 14.21 8.19 -17.34
N ARG A 103 13.91 8.23 -16.04
CA ARG A 103 14.04 9.40 -15.15
C ARG A 103 13.49 10.67 -15.78
N THR A 104 12.31 10.58 -16.37
CA THR A 104 11.70 11.68 -17.15
C THR A 104 11.54 12.99 -16.36
N GLN A 105 11.38 12.90 -15.04
CA GLN A 105 11.35 14.06 -14.13
C GLN A 105 12.61 14.25 -13.28
N GLU A 106 13.68 13.52 -13.59
CA GLU A 106 14.94 13.51 -12.84
C GLU A 106 14.68 13.38 -11.33
N ASN A 107 15.22 14.30 -10.53
CA ASN A 107 15.01 14.34 -9.08
C ASN A 107 13.80 15.18 -8.65
N ARG A 108 13.08 15.84 -9.57
CA ARG A 108 11.97 16.73 -9.18
C ARG A 108 10.90 15.96 -8.41
N PHE A 109 10.51 16.49 -7.26
CA PHE A 109 9.59 15.86 -6.30
C PHE A 109 10.09 14.57 -5.63
N LYS A 110 11.35 14.15 -5.86
CA LYS A 110 11.90 12.92 -5.29
C LYS A 110 12.27 13.11 -3.82
N TYR A 111 11.68 12.31 -2.94
CA TYR A 111 11.89 12.48 -1.50
C TYR A 111 13.33 12.22 -1.05
N ASN A 112 14.00 11.22 -1.62
CA ASN A 112 15.42 10.96 -1.40
C ASN A 112 16.21 11.45 -2.61
N GLY A 113 17.29 12.21 -2.39
CA GLY A 113 18.10 12.76 -3.49
C GLY A 113 18.81 11.70 -4.35
N LYS A 114 18.87 10.45 -3.90
CA LYS A 114 19.51 9.32 -4.61
C LYS A 114 18.46 8.37 -5.16
N PHE A 115 18.78 7.69 -6.26
CA PHE A 115 17.99 6.55 -6.73
C PHE A 115 18.50 5.25 -6.10
N PRO A 116 17.59 4.33 -5.69
CA PRO A 116 17.99 3.04 -5.13
C PRO A 116 18.90 2.22 -6.05
N GLY A 117 18.68 2.31 -7.37
CA GLY A 117 19.47 1.60 -8.37
C GLY A 117 20.90 2.13 -8.60
N ASP A 118 21.25 3.29 -8.05
CA ASP A 118 22.58 3.90 -8.24
C ASP A 118 23.65 3.32 -7.30
N SER A 119 23.26 2.51 -6.32
CA SER A 119 24.18 1.93 -5.34
C SER A 119 23.84 0.47 -5.05
N LYS A 120 24.87 -0.37 -4.96
CA LYS A 120 24.75 -1.73 -4.46
C LYS A 120 24.49 -1.73 -2.96
N ASN A 121 23.65 -2.64 -2.49
CA ASN A 121 23.39 -2.82 -1.06
C ASN A 121 23.23 -4.31 -0.72
N PRO A 122 24.12 -4.90 0.12
CA PRO A 122 24.12 -6.32 0.45
C PRO A 122 22.92 -6.80 1.27
N ALA A 123 22.05 -5.87 1.71
CA ALA A 123 20.77 -6.23 2.31
C ALA A 123 19.77 -6.85 1.31
N PHE A 124 20.00 -6.69 0.00
CA PHE A 124 19.13 -7.18 -1.07
C PHE A 124 19.74 -8.36 -1.81
N LEU A 125 18.90 -9.23 -2.38
CA LEU A 125 19.34 -10.27 -3.32
C LEU A 125 20.11 -9.64 -4.49
N PHE A 126 21.28 -10.23 -4.79
CA PHE A 126 22.21 -9.74 -5.83
C PHE A 126 22.66 -8.28 -5.65
N ASP A 127 22.66 -7.80 -4.41
CA ASP A 127 22.96 -6.42 -4.02
C ASP A 127 22.06 -5.35 -4.68
N SER A 128 20.90 -5.75 -5.23
CA SER A 128 20.04 -4.89 -6.04
C SER A 128 18.61 -4.88 -5.50
N GLN A 129 18.16 -3.72 -5.04
CA GLN A 129 16.78 -3.54 -4.53
C GLN A 129 15.73 -3.92 -5.58
N ASN A 130 15.95 -3.58 -6.85
CA ASN A 130 15.03 -3.92 -7.93
C ASN A 130 15.00 -5.43 -8.20
N ALA A 131 16.16 -6.10 -8.22
CA ALA A 131 16.21 -7.55 -8.44
C ALA A 131 15.50 -8.28 -7.29
N ASP A 132 15.80 -7.93 -6.05
CA ASP A 132 15.13 -8.46 -4.86
C ASP A 132 13.61 -8.20 -4.90
N GLY A 133 13.20 -6.97 -5.20
CA GLY A 133 11.80 -6.59 -5.28
C GLY A 133 11.01 -7.33 -6.34
N ILE A 134 11.57 -7.48 -7.55
CA ILE A 134 10.97 -8.28 -8.63
C ILE A 134 10.87 -9.75 -8.19
N ILE A 135 11.96 -10.34 -7.69
CA ILE A 135 11.96 -11.75 -7.28
C ILE A 135 10.94 -12.03 -6.19
N ARG A 136 10.82 -11.18 -5.17
CA ARG A 136 9.83 -11.37 -4.10
C ARG A 136 8.40 -11.14 -4.60
N THR A 137 8.19 -10.13 -5.44
CA THR A 137 6.88 -9.85 -6.03
C THR A 137 6.38 -11.06 -6.82
N PHE A 138 7.14 -11.53 -7.81
CA PHE A 138 6.70 -12.60 -8.69
C PHE A 138 6.87 -14.01 -8.09
N GLY A 139 7.87 -14.20 -7.23
CA GLY A 139 8.18 -15.49 -6.61
C GLY A 139 7.37 -15.80 -5.36
N THR A 140 6.84 -14.79 -4.65
CA THR A 140 6.12 -15.00 -3.38
C THR A 140 4.83 -14.20 -3.26
N ALA A 141 4.81 -12.90 -3.59
CA ALA A 141 3.61 -12.07 -3.40
C ALA A 141 2.47 -12.52 -4.32
N LEU A 142 2.74 -12.67 -5.61
CA LEU A 142 1.73 -13.05 -6.61
C LEU A 142 1.22 -14.49 -6.45
N PRO A 143 2.06 -15.48 -6.11
CA PRO A 143 1.56 -16.79 -5.70
C PRO A 143 0.62 -16.72 -4.49
N ILE A 144 0.95 -15.95 -3.45
CA ILE A 144 0.12 -15.79 -2.24
C ILE A 144 -1.21 -15.10 -2.57
N TRP A 145 -1.16 -13.97 -3.29
CA TRP A 145 -2.36 -13.30 -3.78
C TRP A 145 -3.23 -14.30 -4.55
N THR A 146 -2.68 -14.96 -5.57
CA THR A 146 -3.45 -15.88 -6.41
C THR A 146 -4.02 -17.05 -5.60
N ALA A 147 -3.30 -17.58 -4.62
CA ALA A 147 -3.81 -18.63 -3.76
C ALA A 147 -5.02 -18.17 -2.92
N LEU A 148 -4.98 -16.95 -2.37
CA LEU A 148 -6.12 -16.35 -1.67
C LEU A 148 -7.30 -16.12 -2.61
N GLU A 149 -7.03 -15.59 -3.81
CA GLU A 149 -8.04 -15.37 -4.85
C GLU A 149 -8.76 -16.68 -5.24
N VAL A 150 -7.98 -17.72 -5.58
CA VAL A 150 -8.44 -19.07 -5.90
C VAL A 150 -9.31 -19.63 -4.77
N GLY A 151 -8.86 -19.52 -3.52
CA GLY A 151 -9.59 -20.02 -2.35
C GLY A 151 -10.92 -19.29 -2.14
N ILE A 152 -10.93 -17.96 -2.30
CA ILE A 152 -12.15 -17.16 -2.16
C ILE A 152 -13.15 -17.49 -3.27
N LEU A 153 -12.71 -17.53 -4.53
CA LEU A 153 -13.55 -17.87 -5.68
C LEU A 153 -14.14 -19.28 -5.56
N TYR A 154 -13.33 -20.25 -5.14
CA TYR A 154 -13.77 -21.60 -4.85
C TYR A 154 -14.86 -21.64 -3.77
N ALA A 155 -14.68 -20.87 -2.68
CA ALA A 155 -15.64 -20.82 -1.59
C ALA A 155 -17.01 -20.27 -2.02
N PHE A 156 -17.03 -19.21 -2.84
CA PHE A 156 -18.26 -18.68 -3.43
C PHE A 156 -18.91 -19.70 -4.37
N ALA A 157 -18.15 -20.32 -5.27
CA ALA A 157 -18.67 -21.24 -6.28
C ALA A 157 -19.27 -22.53 -5.68
N ASN A 158 -18.72 -23.00 -4.56
CA ASN A 158 -19.23 -24.16 -3.83
C ASN A 158 -20.34 -23.83 -2.81
N GLY A 159 -20.74 -22.57 -2.70
CA GLY A 159 -21.76 -22.15 -1.74
C GLY A 159 -21.33 -22.28 -0.28
N LEU A 160 -20.02 -22.29 -0.01
CA LEU A 160 -19.48 -22.28 1.37
C LEU A 160 -19.75 -20.94 2.06
N VAL A 161 -19.91 -19.89 1.26
CA VAL A 161 -20.26 -18.53 1.71
C VAL A 161 -21.34 -17.95 0.79
N PRO A 162 -22.15 -16.98 1.26
CA PRO A 162 -23.24 -16.44 0.46
C PRO A 162 -22.74 -15.65 -0.76
N TRP A 163 -23.07 -16.12 -1.97
CA TRP A 163 -22.89 -15.35 -3.20
C TRP A 163 -24.06 -14.38 -3.40
N VAL A 164 -23.92 -13.17 -2.88
CA VAL A 164 -24.94 -12.13 -2.96
C VAL A 164 -24.97 -11.53 -4.38
N SER A 165 -26.14 -11.55 -5.01
CA SER A 165 -26.35 -10.97 -6.35
C SER A 165 -26.50 -9.44 -6.29
N PHE A 166 -25.88 -8.75 -7.24
CA PHE A 166 -26.08 -7.31 -7.46
C PHE A 166 -27.53 -6.94 -7.79
N ALA A 167 -28.26 -7.81 -8.49
CA ALA A 167 -29.67 -7.57 -8.77
C ALA A 167 -30.54 -7.67 -7.49
N ALA A 168 -30.16 -8.56 -6.57
CA ALA A 168 -30.92 -8.79 -5.35
C ALA A 168 -30.64 -7.74 -4.26
N LYS A 169 -29.39 -7.30 -4.11
CA LYS A 169 -28.94 -6.43 -3.01
C LYS A 169 -27.95 -5.34 -3.48
N PRO A 170 -28.32 -4.48 -4.45
CA PRO A 170 -27.39 -3.52 -5.06
C PRO A 170 -26.84 -2.52 -4.03
N TRP A 171 -27.70 -1.92 -3.20
CA TRP A 171 -27.29 -0.92 -2.22
C TRP A 171 -26.41 -1.47 -1.10
N TYR A 172 -26.61 -2.73 -0.71
CA TYR A 172 -25.79 -3.39 0.28
C TYR A 172 -24.38 -3.63 -0.27
N LEU A 173 -24.25 -4.18 -1.48
CA LEU A 173 -22.95 -4.40 -2.13
C LEU A 173 -22.24 -3.08 -2.45
N PHE A 174 -23.00 -2.04 -2.82
CA PHE A 174 -22.47 -0.68 -2.97
C PHE A 174 -21.93 -0.15 -1.64
N GLY A 175 -22.67 -0.34 -0.54
CA GLY A 175 -22.20 0.01 0.81
C GLY A 175 -20.92 -0.73 1.20
N ILE A 176 -20.80 -2.02 0.90
CA ILE A 176 -19.54 -2.77 1.10
C ILE A 176 -18.43 -2.13 0.28
N ALA A 177 -18.63 -1.91 -1.03
CA ALA A 177 -17.61 -1.31 -1.90
C ALA A 177 -17.14 0.06 -1.39
N LEU A 178 -18.05 0.85 -0.81
CA LEU A 178 -17.71 2.14 -0.17
C LEU A 178 -16.97 2.00 1.16
N VAL A 179 -17.19 0.94 1.94
CA VAL A 179 -16.51 0.76 3.24
C VAL A 179 -15.17 0.04 3.07
N MET A 180 -14.98 -0.68 1.97
CA MET A 180 -13.80 -1.50 1.73
C MET A 180 -12.46 -0.78 1.85
N PRO A 181 -12.23 0.42 1.27
CA PRO A 181 -10.97 1.13 1.47
C PRO A 181 -10.72 1.49 2.95
N ILE A 182 -11.78 1.81 3.71
CA ILE A 182 -11.69 2.08 5.15
C ILE A 182 -11.32 0.80 5.91
N PHE A 183 -11.94 -0.33 5.55
CA PHE A 183 -11.61 -1.62 6.13
C PHE A 183 -10.17 -2.04 5.80
N HIS A 184 -9.73 -1.86 4.55
CA HIS A 184 -8.36 -2.13 4.13
C HIS A 184 -7.37 -1.37 5.01
N GLU A 185 -7.58 -0.07 5.20
CA GLU A 185 -6.69 0.75 6.02
C GLU A 185 -6.69 0.34 7.50
N ALA A 186 -7.86 0.03 8.07
CA ALA A 186 -7.96 -0.45 9.45
C ALA A 186 -7.21 -1.77 9.65
N HIS A 187 -7.38 -2.69 8.71
CA HIS A 187 -6.69 -3.97 8.68
C HIS A 187 -5.17 -3.78 8.49
N PHE A 188 -4.76 -2.95 7.52
CA PHE A 188 -3.36 -2.63 7.26
C PHE A 188 -2.71 -2.01 8.49
N PHE A 189 -3.32 -0.97 9.10
CA PHE A 189 -2.80 -0.35 10.32
C PHE A 189 -2.58 -1.37 11.45
N ALA A 190 -3.56 -2.25 11.69
CA ALA A 190 -3.48 -3.25 12.75
C ALA A 190 -2.33 -4.24 12.53
N ILE A 191 -2.22 -4.79 11.31
CA ILE A 191 -1.17 -5.74 10.95
C ILE A 191 0.18 -5.06 10.89
N HIS A 192 0.27 -3.89 10.27
CA HIS A 192 1.51 -3.15 10.11
C HIS A 192 2.10 -2.78 11.47
N ARG A 193 1.28 -2.29 12.39
CA ARG A 193 1.72 -2.03 13.77
C ARG A 193 2.12 -3.31 14.51
N LEU A 194 1.42 -4.43 14.28
CA LEU A 194 1.78 -5.73 14.86
C LEU A 194 3.15 -6.22 14.37
N ILE A 195 3.41 -6.17 13.06
CA ILE A 195 4.69 -6.64 12.49
C ILE A 195 5.87 -5.73 12.84
N HIS A 196 5.63 -4.52 13.37
CA HIS A 196 6.64 -3.67 13.99
C HIS A 196 7.00 -4.05 15.44
N TRP A 197 6.32 -5.05 16.01
CA TRP A 197 6.73 -5.62 17.29
C TRP A 197 8.07 -6.37 17.15
N GLY A 198 9.00 -6.14 18.07
CA GLY A 198 10.43 -6.50 17.95
C GLY A 198 10.77 -7.84 17.27
N PRO A 199 10.20 -8.98 17.69
CA PRO A 199 10.43 -10.27 17.03
C PRO A 199 9.94 -10.32 15.58
N LEU A 200 8.72 -9.87 15.32
CA LEU A 200 8.15 -9.86 13.97
C LEU A 200 8.89 -8.85 13.09
N TYR A 201 9.29 -7.70 13.64
CA TYR A 201 10.09 -6.73 12.89
C TYR A 201 11.40 -7.37 12.44
N ARG A 202 12.15 -7.97 13.38
CA ARG A 202 13.47 -8.52 13.08
C ARG A 202 13.43 -9.58 11.97
N TRP A 203 12.44 -10.47 12.00
CA TRP A 203 12.41 -11.65 11.14
C TRP A 203 11.53 -11.52 9.89
N ILE A 204 10.53 -10.64 9.93
CA ILE A 204 9.51 -10.53 8.89
C ILE A 204 9.61 -9.14 8.26
N HIS A 205 9.33 -8.09 9.02
CA HIS A 205 9.11 -6.76 8.45
C HIS A 205 10.41 -6.02 8.08
N SER A 206 11.54 -6.41 8.66
CA SER A 206 12.86 -5.87 8.32
C SER A 206 13.21 -6.06 6.83
N VAL A 207 12.70 -7.12 6.20
CA VAL A 207 12.88 -7.38 4.76
C VAL A 207 12.32 -6.23 3.94
N HIS A 208 11.11 -5.78 4.27
CA HIS A 208 10.46 -4.66 3.62
C HIS A 208 11.20 -3.34 3.90
N HIS A 209 11.58 -3.12 5.16
CA HIS A 209 12.29 -1.92 5.63
C HIS A 209 13.74 -1.79 5.16
N ASN A 210 14.33 -2.83 4.55
CA ASN A 210 15.60 -2.67 3.84
C ASN A 210 15.50 -1.58 2.76
N SER A 211 14.30 -1.36 2.20
CA SER A 211 13.96 -0.34 1.21
C SER A 211 13.69 1.04 1.80
N VAL A 212 14.58 1.56 2.66
CA VAL A 212 14.50 2.92 3.27
C VAL A 212 14.27 4.05 2.26
N ASN A 213 14.70 3.82 1.01
CA ASN A 213 14.35 4.64 -0.14
C ASN A 213 13.50 3.78 -1.09
N PRO A 214 12.17 3.84 -0.98
CA PRO A 214 11.29 2.99 -1.77
C PRO A 214 11.40 3.22 -3.29
N SER A 215 11.12 2.15 -4.02
CA SER A 215 10.87 2.12 -5.47
C SER A 215 9.59 1.34 -5.80
N PRO A 216 9.04 1.46 -7.02
CA PRO A 216 7.89 0.67 -7.45
C PRO A 216 8.02 -0.84 -7.18
N TRP A 217 9.20 -1.44 -7.39
CA TRP A 217 9.41 -2.87 -7.11
C TRP A 217 9.58 -3.21 -5.63
N SER A 218 9.84 -2.23 -4.76
CA SER A 218 9.89 -2.43 -3.31
C SER A 218 8.50 -2.63 -2.69
N SER A 219 7.42 -2.26 -3.39
CA SER A 219 6.05 -2.18 -2.84
C SER A 219 5.49 -3.50 -2.32
N LEU A 220 5.77 -4.62 -3.01
CA LEU A 220 5.40 -5.98 -2.58
C LEU A 220 6.64 -6.81 -2.18
N SER A 221 7.79 -6.14 -2.06
CA SER A 221 9.04 -6.73 -1.60
C SER A 221 8.98 -6.88 -0.09
N MET A 222 8.47 -8.01 0.36
CA MET A 222 8.14 -8.31 1.75
C MET A 222 8.50 -9.76 2.06
N HIS A 223 8.52 -10.11 3.35
CA HIS A 223 8.57 -11.51 3.74
C HIS A 223 7.22 -12.21 3.42
N PRO A 224 7.19 -13.49 3.03
CA PRO A 224 5.94 -14.19 2.66
C PRO A 224 4.83 -14.11 3.72
N VAL A 225 5.18 -14.17 5.00
CA VAL A 225 4.21 -14.01 6.11
C VAL A 225 3.59 -12.61 6.10
N GLU A 226 4.36 -11.56 5.82
CA GLU A 226 3.84 -10.20 5.70
C GLU A 226 2.95 -10.06 4.46
N GLN A 227 3.32 -10.66 3.32
CA GLN A 227 2.48 -10.68 2.12
C GLN A 227 1.13 -11.36 2.38
N LEU A 228 1.16 -12.52 3.05
CA LEU A 228 -0.07 -13.23 3.44
C LEU A 228 -0.94 -12.37 4.34
N LEU A 229 -0.36 -11.78 5.38
CA LEU A 229 -1.08 -10.88 6.29
C LEU A 229 -1.63 -9.66 5.53
N TYR A 230 -0.86 -9.04 4.65
CA TYR A 230 -1.26 -7.89 3.85
C TYR A 230 -2.48 -8.21 2.96
N PHE A 231 -2.41 -9.28 2.17
CA PHE A 231 -3.50 -9.69 1.28
C PHE A 231 -4.69 -10.31 2.03
N SER A 232 -4.54 -10.72 3.29
CA SER A 232 -5.61 -11.34 4.08
C SER A 232 -6.81 -10.42 4.34
N SER A 233 -6.71 -9.12 4.02
CA SER A 233 -7.86 -8.21 4.05
C SER A 233 -9.02 -8.69 3.17
N ALA A 234 -8.74 -9.42 2.09
CA ALA A 234 -9.77 -10.00 1.21
C ALA A 234 -10.60 -11.11 1.88
N LEU A 235 -10.09 -11.73 2.96
CA LEU A 235 -10.80 -12.80 3.66
C LEU A 235 -12.06 -12.34 4.38
N ILE A 236 -12.26 -11.03 4.56
CA ILE A 236 -13.50 -10.48 5.12
C ILE A 236 -14.73 -10.91 4.31
N HIS A 237 -14.58 -11.10 3.00
CA HIS A 237 -15.65 -11.53 2.10
C HIS A 237 -16.06 -12.99 2.28
N LEU A 238 -15.33 -13.77 3.09
CA LEU A 238 -15.73 -15.09 3.54
C LEU A 238 -16.49 -15.06 4.88
N VAL A 239 -16.44 -13.93 5.59
CA VAL A 239 -17.09 -13.73 6.89
C VAL A 239 -18.44 -13.04 6.73
N ILE A 240 -18.52 -12.05 5.84
CA ILE A 240 -19.75 -11.31 5.56
C ILE A 240 -20.41 -11.80 4.27
N PRO A 241 -21.76 -11.77 4.16
CA PRO A 241 -22.42 -11.96 2.87
C PRO A 241 -21.87 -10.96 1.85
N SER A 242 -21.35 -11.42 0.73
CA SER A 242 -20.62 -10.57 -0.21
C SER A 242 -20.76 -11.08 -1.65
N ASN A 243 -20.10 -10.41 -2.58
CA ASN A 243 -19.96 -10.83 -3.96
C ASN A 243 -18.47 -11.05 -4.29
N PRO A 244 -18.11 -12.07 -5.10
CA PRO A 244 -16.71 -12.34 -5.46
C PRO A 244 -16.03 -11.18 -6.20
N ILE A 245 -16.76 -10.34 -6.94
CA ILE A 245 -16.20 -9.12 -7.56
C ILE A 245 -15.61 -8.18 -6.50
N LEU A 246 -16.26 -8.07 -5.34
CA LEU A 246 -15.75 -7.24 -4.25
C LEU A 246 -14.50 -7.87 -3.62
N ALA A 247 -14.41 -9.19 -3.52
CA ALA A 247 -13.18 -9.83 -3.05
C ALA A 247 -12.00 -9.59 -3.99
N ILE A 248 -12.22 -9.66 -5.31
CA ILE A 248 -11.21 -9.29 -6.31
C ILE A 248 -10.85 -7.81 -6.20
N TYR A 249 -11.83 -6.93 -5.99
CA TYR A 249 -11.57 -5.51 -5.74
C TYR A 249 -10.66 -5.29 -4.52
N GLN A 250 -10.86 -6.01 -3.42
CA GLN A 250 -10.00 -5.91 -2.23
C GLN A 250 -8.56 -6.35 -2.52
N LEU A 251 -8.40 -7.43 -3.29
CA LEU A 251 -7.09 -7.94 -3.71
C LEU A 251 -6.40 -6.97 -4.67
N HIS A 252 -7.14 -6.41 -5.63
CA HIS A 252 -6.65 -5.39 -6.57
C HIS A 252 -6.26 -4.11 -5.86
N TYR A 253 -7.06 -3.66 -4.88
CA TYR A 253 -6.74 -2.52 -4.03
C TYR A 253 -5.42 -2.75 -3.32
N SER A 254 -5.25 -3.91 -2.68
CA SER A 254 -4.01 -4.24 -1.96
C SER A 254 -2.82 -4.36 -2.93
N GLY A 255 -3.00 -5.10 -4.02
CA GLY A 255 -1.95 -5.44 -4.97
C GLY A 255 -1.48 -4.27 -5.81
N PHE A 256 -2.40 -3.51 -6.40
CA PHE A 256 -2.05 -2.33 -7.19
C PHE A 256 -1.83 -1.08 -6.33
N GLY A 257 -2.57 -0.92 -5.23
CA GLY A 257 -2.47 0.25 -4.36
C GLY A 257 -1.13 0.37 -3.63
N ALA A 258 -0.45 -0.75 -3.34
CA ALA A 258 0.85 -0.72 -2.68
C ALA A 258 1.87 0.18 -3.39
N VAL A 259 1.89 0.18 -4.74
CA VAL A 259 2.87 0.98 -5.51
C VAL A 259 2.69 2.47 -5.28
N VAL A 260 1.46 2.94 -5.08
CA VAL A 260 1.13 4.36 -4.91
C VAL A 260 1.89 4.96 -3.73
N GLY A 261 2.00 4.22 -2.62
CA GLY A 261 2.76 4.63 -1.43
C GLY A 261 4.28 4.49 -1.55
N HIS A 262 4.80 3.79 -2.57
CA HIS A 262 6.22 3.46 -2.73
C HIS A 262 6.88 4.11 -3.94
N LEU A 263 6.18 5.02 -4.63
CA LEU A 263 6.69 5.71 -5.81
C LEU A 263 7.99 6.48 -5.54
N GLY A 264 8.22 6.95 -4.30
CA GLY A 264 9.42 7.72 -3.95
C GLY A 264 9.44 9.17 -4.44
N PHE A 265 8.31 9.64 -4.98
CA PHE A 265 8.07 10.99 -5.47
C PHE A 265 6.77 11.55 -4.90
N ASP A 266 6.68 12.86 -4.68
CA ASP A 266 5.44 13.55 -4.26
C ASP A 266 4.43 13.69 -5.40
N LYS A 267 4.94 13.98 -6.59
CA LYS A 267 4.13 14.14 -7.79
C LYS A 267 4.73 13.38 -8.96
N ILE A 268 3.87 12.88 -9.83
CA ILE A 268 4.23 12.35 -11.15
C ILE A 268 3.90 13.42 -12.18
N GLU A 269 4.91 13.99 -12.83
CA GLU A 269 4.71 14.98 -13.90
C GLU A 269 4.05 14.28 -15.11
N LEU A 270 2.99 14.86 -15.66
CA LEU A 270 2.32 14.43 -16.90
C LEU A 270 2.72 15.29 -18.12
N GLY A 271 3.42 16.39 -17.87
CA GLY A 271 3.89 17.36 -18.85
C GLY A 271 4.56 18.52 -18.13
N ALA A 272 4.79 19.64 -18.82
CA ALA A 272 5.45 20.80 -18.21
C ALA A 272 4.60 21.46 -17.10
N GLU A 273 3.26 21.40 -17.23
CA GLU A 273 2.30 22.17 -16.41
C GLU A 273 1.33 21.29 -15.60
N ALA A 274 1.33 19.97 -15.78
CA ALA A 274 0.39 19.06 -15.13
C ALA A 274 1.11 17.94 -14.38
N ALA A 275 0.58 17.54 -13.22
CA ALA A 275 1.08 16.43 -12.42
C ALA A 275 -0.04 15.75 -11.62
N ILE A 276 0.20 14.50 -11.22
CA ILE A 276 -0.67 13.72 -10.32
C ILE A 276 0.02 13.59 -8.97
N ASP A 277 -0.71 13.83 -7.89
CA ASP A 277 -0.22 13.57 -6.52
C ASP A 277 -0.08 12.07 -6.26
N SER A 278 1.07 11.66 -5.72
CA SER A 278 1.30 10.27 -5.32
C SER A 278 0.68 9.93 -3.98
N HIS A 279 0.57 10.91 -3.08
CA HIS A 279 0.25 10.72 -1.67
C HIS A 279 1.25 9.81 -0.90
N ALA A 280 2.44 9.59 -1.46
CA ALA A 280 3.42 8.65 -0.92
C ALA A 280 4.21 9.19 0.29
N TYR A 281 4.08 10.47 0.66
CA TYR A 281 4.99 11.09 1.62
C TYR A 281 4.83 10.53 3.04
N THR A 282 3.61 10.23 3.47
CA THR A 282 3.32 9.58 4.77
C THR A 282 4.08 8.27 4.92
N HIS A 283 3.99 7.42 3.90
CA HIS A 283 4.63 6.10 3.87
C HIS A 283 6.14 6.21 3.63
N TYR A 284 6.60 7.22 2.89
CA TYR A 284 8.03 7.52 2.82
C TYR A 284 8.61 7.89 4.19
N LEU A 285 7.92 8.71 4.99
CA LEU A 285 8.33 9.02 6.36
C LEU A 285 8.34 7.77 7.25
N HIS A 286 7.39 6.84 7.03
CA HIS A 286 7.39 5.53 7.66
C HIS A 286 8.67 4.74 7.34
N HIS A 287 9.01 4.58 6.06
CA HIS A 287 10.26 3.95 5.62
C HIS A 287 11.53 4.69 6.07
N LYS A 288 11.44 5.97 6.42
CA LYS A 288 12.59 6.76 6.90
C LYS A 288 12.82 6.63 8.41
N PHE A 289 11.75 6.54 9.19
CA PHE A 289 11.80 6.65 10.65
C PHE A 289 11.32 5.40 11.39
N PHE A 290 10.66 4.47 10.71
CA PHE A 290 10.18 3.15 11.16
C PHE A 290 9.16 3.14 12.32
N GLU A 291 9.07 4.19 13.15
CA GLU A 291 8.18 4.24 14.32
C GLU A 291 7.00 5.20 14.20
N VAL A 292 6.68 5.62 12.97
CA VAL A 292 5.62 6.59 12.67
C VAL A 292 4.79 6.15 11.48
N ASN A 293 3.55 6.64 11.36
CA ASN A 293 2.68 6.46 10.19
C ASN A 293 2.50 4.98 9.78
N TYR A 294 1.87 4.18 10.66
CA TYR A 294 1.54 2.79 10.33
C TYR A 294 0.33 2.65 9.38
N GLY A 295 -0.48 3.70 9.21
CA GLY A 295 -1.58 3.77 8.25
C GLY A 295 -1.34 4.82 7.16
N ASP A 296 -2.23 4.83 6.16
CA ASP A 296 -2.10 5.67 4.96
C ASP A 296 -2.74 7.07 5.10
N GLY A 297 -3.63 7.27 6.08
CA GLY A 297 -4.13 8.59 6.49
C GLY A 297 -5.59 8.89 6.14
N LEU A 298 -6.34 7.93 5.59
CA LEU A 298 -7.79 8.03 5.39
C LEU A 298 -8.54 7.90 6.74
N VAL A 299 -8.07 7.05 7.65
CA VAL A 299 -8.48 6.96 9.06
C VAL A 299 -7.31 7.43 9.93
N PRO A 300 -7.50 8.38 10.85
CA PRO A 300 -6.40 9.00 11.60
C PRO A 300 -5.89 8.12 12.75
N PHE A 301 -5.68 6.83 12.53
CA PHE A 301 -5.22 5.87 13.54
C PHE A 301 -3.90 6.31 14.18
N ASP A 302 -2.92 6.75 13.40
CA ASP A 302 -1.64 7.23 13.93
C ASP A 302 -1.77 8.48 14.82
N LYS A 303 -2.79 9.33 14.59
CA LYS A 303 -3.08 10.43 15.49
C LYS A 303 -3.68 9.91 16.80
N TRP A 304 -4.59 8.96 16.73
CA TRP A 304 -5.22 8.33 17.91
C TRP A 304 -4.22 7.56 18.76
N PHE A 305 -3.23 6.90 18.14
CA PHE A 305 -2.23 6.09 18.82
C PHE A 305 -0.90 6.82 19.07
N GLY A 306 -0.78 8.09 18.69
CA GLY A 306 0.36 8.95 19.00
C GLY A 306 1.63 8.65 18.19
N THR A 307 1.46 8.09 16.98
CA THR A 307 2.52 7.70 16.04
C THR A 307 2.51 8.54 14.75
N TRP A 308 1.64 9.55 14.67
CA TRP A 308 1.55 10.44 13.51
C TRP A 308 2.80 11.31 13.33
N HIS A 309 3.28 11.41 12.08
CA HIS A 309 4.33 12.31 11.64
C HIS A 309 3.98 12.93 10.29
N ASP A 310 3.84 14.26 10.27
CA ASP A 310 3.43 15.05 9.10
C ASP A 310 4.58 15.78 8.39
N GLY A 311 5.83 15.40 8.66
CA GLY A 311 7.03 16.05 8.11
C GLY A 311 7.43 17.34 8.82
N THR A 312 6.72 17.77 9.87
CA THR A 312 7.03 19.00 10.61
C THR A 312 8.08 18.80 11.71
N LYS A 313 8.75 19.90 12.09
CA LYS A 313 9.64 19.93 13.26
C LYS A 313 8.95 19.55 14.57
N GLU A 314 7.65 19.82 14.67
CA GLU A 314 6.83 19.47 15.84
C GLU A 314 6.64 17.94 15.92
N SER A 315 6.38 17.29 14.78
CA SER A 315 6.34 15.83 14.69
C SER A 315 7.70 15.19 14.95
N ASP A 316 8.79 15.78 14.45
CA ASP A 316 10.16 15.34 14.76
C ASP A 316 10.44 15.40 16.27
N ALA A 317 10.11 16.51 16.93
CA ALA A 317 10.31 16.66 18.37
C ALA A 317 9.51 15.63 19.18
N ARG A 318 8.24 15.35 18.79
CA ARG A 318 7.41 14.32 19.42
C ARG A 318 8.01 12.92 19.27
N MET A 319 8.50 12.59 18.07
CA MET A 319 9.17 11.32 17.80
C MET A 319 10.45 11.18 18.64
N GLN A 320 11.31 12.19 18.64
CA GLN A 320 12.55 12.20 19.41
C GLN A 320 12.30 12.02 20.91
N ALA A 321 11.29 12.68 21.47
CA ALA A 321 10.91 12.51 22.87
C ALA A 321 10.46 11.07 23.19
N ARG A 322 9.73 10.40 22.27
CA ARG A 322 9.38 8.97 22.44
C ARG A 322 10.61 8.09 22.42
N TYR A 323 11.54 8.33 21.50
CA TYR A 323 12.81 7.60 21.40
C TYR A 323 13.63 7.72 22.69
N GLU A 324 13.81 8.94 23.21
CA GLU A 324 14.54 9.20 24.46
C GLU A 324 13.91 8.48 25.65
N LYS A 325 12.58 8.50 25.76
CA LYS A 325 11.85 7.77 26.80
C LYS A 325 12.05 6.26 26.70
N ARG A 326 12.04 5.69 25.48
CA ARG A 326 12.31 4.25 25.25
C ARG A 326 13.75 3.89 25.64
N LYS A 327 14.71 4.71 25.24
CA LYS A 327 16.13 4.53 25.58
C LYS A 327 16.38 4.58 27.09
N ALA A 328 15.79 5.56 27.78
CA ALA A 328 15.89 5.67 29.24
C ALA A 328 15.31 4.42 29.95
N ARG A 329 14.15 3.92 29.51
CA ARG A 329 13.55 2.69 30.04
C ARG A 329 14.44 1.46 29.82
N ALA A 330 15.02 1.32 28.63
CA ALA A 330 15.93 0.23 28.32
C ALA A 330 17.19 0.27 29.19
N ASN A 331 17.79 1.46 29.35
CA ASN A 331 18.96 1.65 30.20
C ASN A 331 18.67 1.31 31.68
N ALA A 332 17.52 1.75 32.19
CA ALA A 332 17.10 1.42 33.56
C ALA A 332 16.88 -0.09 33.76
N ALA A 333 16.28 -0.78 32.78
CA ALA A 333 16.08 -2.22 32.83
C ALA A 333 17.41 -3.00 32.77
N SER A 334 18.40 -2.51 32.03
CA SER A 334 19.74 -3.11 31.98
C SER A 334 20.53 -2.86 33.26
N ALA A 335 20.38 -1.70 33.90
CA ALA A 335 21.05 -1.38 35.17
C ALA A 335 20.46 -2.13 36.38
N ALA A 336 19.24 -2.66 36.26
CA ALA A 336 18.57 -3.45 37.28
C ALA A 336 18.82 -4.97 37.17
N LYS A 337 19.54 -5.42 36.13
CA LYS A 337 20.02 -6.79 35.95
C LYS A 337 21.49 -6.85 36.34
#